data_AF-A0A140D5X3-F1
#
_entry.id   AF-A0A140D5X3-F1
#
_cell.length_a   1.000
_cell.length_b   1.000
_cell.length_c   1.000
_cell.angle_alpha   90.00
_cell.angle_beta   90.00
_cell.angle_gamma   90.00
#
_symmetry.space_group_name_H-M   'P 1'
#
loop_
_entity.id
_entity.type
_entity.pdbx_description
1 polymer ?
#
loop_
_entity_poly.entity_id
_entity_poly.type
_entity_poly.pdbx_seq_one_letter_code
_entity_poly.pdbx_strand_id
1 'polypeptide(L)'
;KLTKDVYRHLQKCVETGKPFNISSAVKSTTITNGLKYSLATGNWGDQKKAMSAKAGVSQVLNRYTFASTLSHLRRTNTPIG
;
A
#
# COMPACT_ATOMS: atom_id res chain seq x y z
N LYS A 1 -2.94 -9.31 -1.96
CA LYS A 1 -3.18 -8.89 -3.36
C LYS A 1 -2.22 -9.64 -4.29
N LEU A 2 -0.91 -9.49 -4.12
CA LEU A 2 0.13 -10.21 -4.88
C LEU A 2 -0.09 -11.73 -4.95
N THR A 3 -0.26 -12.42 -3.82
CA THR A 3 -0.45 -13.88 -3.78
C THR A 3 -1.67 -14.35 -4.60
N LYS A 4 -2.78 -13.60 -4.52
CA LYS A 4 -4.00 -13.87 -5.32
C LYS A 4 -3.76 -13.64 -6.81
N ASP A 5 -2.99 -12.62 -7.17
CA ASP A 5 -2.67 -12.31 -8.57
C ASP A 5 -1.74 -13.38 -9.18
N VAL A 6 -0.73 -13.82 -8.43
CA VAL A 6 0.17 -14.93 -8.84
C VAL A 6 -0.61 -16.24 -8.96
N TYR A 7 -1.48 -16.55 -8.00
CA TYR A 7 -2.34 -17.75 -8.05
C TYR A 7 -3.23 -17.76 -9.30
N ARG A 8 -3.88 -16.64 -9.61
CA ARG A 8 -4.71 -16.51 -10.84
C ARG A 8 -3.88 -16.66 -12.11
N HIS A 9 -2.64 -16.18 -12.12
CA HIS A 9 -1.75 -16.38 -13.27
C HIS A 9 -1.38 -17.85 -13.44
N LEU A 10 -1.06 -18.54 -12.34
CA LEU A 10 -0.78 -19.98 -12.34
C LEU A 10 -1.98 -20.78 -12.88
N GLN A 11 -3.19 -20.50 -12.38
CA GLN A 11 -4.40 -21.19 -12.82
C GLN A 11 -4.60 -21.04 -14.34
N LYS A 12 -4.41 -19.84 -14.89
CA LYS A 12 -4.50 -19.60 -16.34
C LYS A 12 -3.42 -20.33 -17.14
N CYS A 13 -2.19 -20.40 -16.64
CA CYS A 13 -1.11 -21.14 -17.29
C CYS A 13 -1.46 -22.64 -17.38
N VAL A 14 -2.01 -23.21 -16.30
CA VAL A 14 -2.46 -24.61 -16.26
C VAL A 14 -3.60 -24.86 -17.24
N GLU A 15 -4.63 -24.00 -17.25
CA GLU A 15 -5.79 -24.11 -18.17
C GLU A 15 -5.39 -23.99 -19.65
N THR A 16 -4.37 -23.21 -19.96
CA THR A 16 -3.91 -22.98 -21.34
C THR A 16 -2.77 -23.90 -21.78
N GLY A 17 -2.33 -24.82 -20.91
CA GLY A 17 -1.20 -25.71 -21.17
C GLY A 17 0.14 -24.98 -21.36
N LYS A 18 0.26 -23.72 -20.92
CA LYS A 18 1.47 -22.91 -21.07
C LYS A 18 2.39 -23.07 -19.86
N PRO A 19 3.71 -23.05 -20.05
CA PRO A 19 4.66 -23.11 -18.93
C PRO A 19 4.49 -21.87 -18.03
N PHE A 20 4.44 -22.10 -16.72
CA PHE A 20 4.34 -21.04 -15.73
C PHE A 20 5.71 -20.41 -15.50
N ASN A 21 5.82 -19.09 -15.70
CA ASN A 21 7.02 -18.34 -15.39
C ASN A 21 6.75 -17.38 -14.22
N ILE A 22 7.51 -17.55 -13.14
CA ILE A 22 7.38 -16.77 -11.91
C ILE A 22 7.67 -15.29 -12.15
N SER A 23 8.68 -14.97 -12.97
CA SER A 23 9.08 -13.59 -13.25
C SER A 23 7.98 -12.80 -13.96
N SER A 24 7.19 -13.45 -14.81
CA SER A 24 6.01 -12.82 -15.44
C SER A 24 4.79 -12.77 -14.53
N ALA A 25 4.69 -13.68 -13.56
CA ALA A 25 3.59 -13.74 -12.61
C ALA A 25 3.67 -12.62 -11.55
N VAL A 26 4.88 -12.28 -11.12
CA VAL A 26 5.13 -11.30 -10.06
C VAL A 26 5.11 -9.88 -10.62
N LYS A 27 4.04 -9.14 -10.31
CA LYS A 27 3.93 -7.72 -10.65
C LYS A 27 4.53 -6.84 -9.55
N SER A 28 5.75 -6.34 -9.77
CA SER A 28 6.45 -5.43 -8.85
C SER A 28 5.68 -4.12 -8.57
N THR A 29 4.88 -3.68 -9.54
CA THR A 29 4.04 -2.49 -9.45
C THR A 29 2.97 -2.60 -8.36
N THR A 30 2.51 -3.80 -8.01
CA THR A 30 1.49 -4.01 -6.96
C THR A 30 1.99 -3.54 -5.60
N ILE A 31 3.25 -3.84 -5.25
CA ILE A 31 3.85 -3.39 -3.99
C ILE A 31 4.26 -1.92 -4.10
N THR A 32 4.98 -1.58 -5.17
CA THR A 32 5.55 -0.23 -5.37
C THR A 32 4.47 0.84 -5.35
N ASN A 33 3.42 0.69 -6.16
CA ASN A 33 2.34 1.68 -6.20
C ASN A 33 1.47 1.65 -4.95
N GLY A 34 1.31 0.49 -4.32
CA GLY A 34 0.60 0.37 -3.04
C GLY A 34 1.26 1.20 -1.94
N LEU A 35 2.57 1.04 -1.76
CA LEU A 35 3.34 1.81 -0.78
C LEU A 35 3.37 3.30 -1.13
N LYS A 36 3.60 3.66 -2.40
CA LYS A 36 3.60 5.05 -2.85
C LYS A 36 2.26 5.73 -2.54
N TYR A 37 1.14 5.08 -2.84
CA TYR A 37 -0.19 5.61 -2.57
C TYR A 37 -0.45 5.77 -1.05
N SER A 38 -0.19 4.73 -0.26
CA SER A 38 -0.48 4.77 1.19
C SER A 38 0.38 5.79 1.93
N LEU A 39 1.65 5.96 1.55
CA LEU A 39 2.53 6.95 2.16
C LEU A 39 2.20 8.38 1.71
N ALA A 40 1.82 8.59 0.44
CA ALA A 40 1.51 9.91 -0.08
C ALA A 40 0.16 10.44 0.39
N THR A 41 -0.84 9.58 0.57
CA THR A 41 -2.21 9.99 0.91
C THR A 41 -2.56 9.79 2.39
N GLY A 42 -1.79 8.98 3.12
CA GLY A 42 -2.12 8.60 4.49
C GLY A 42 -3.24 7.59 4.62
N ASN A 43 -3.79 7.07 3.52
CA ASN A 43 -4.81 6.02 3.50
C ASN A 43 -4.17 4.63 3.50
N TRP A 44 -4.40 3.86 4.57
CA TRP A 44 -3.86 2.50 4.73
C TRP A 44 -4.96 1.47 4.47
N GLY A 45 -5.05 1.04 3.22
CA GLY A 45 -6.03 0.07 2.75
C GLY A 45 -6.06 -0.02 1.23
N ASP A 46 -6.94 -0.87 0.69
CA ASP A 46 -7.15 -0.90 -0.76
C ASP A 46 -7.86 0.39 -1.18
N GLN A 47 -7.39 1.02 -2.26
CA GLN A 47 -7.96 2.27 -2.77
C GLN A 47 -9.47 2.13 -3.08
N LYS A 48 -9.90 0.93 -3.48
CA LYS A 48 -11.31 0.60 -3.73
C LYS A 48 -12.17 0.54 -2.46
N LYS A 49 -11.55 0.46 -1.28
CA LYS A 49 -12.19 0.45 0.04
C LYS A 49 -11.72 1.65 0.88
N ALA A 50 -11.43 2.77 0.24
CA ALA A 50 -10.86 3.94 0.90
C ALA A 50 -11.71 4.45 2.08
N MET A 51 -13.05 4.36 2.01
CA MET A 51 -13.92 4.83 3.10
C MET A 51 -13.86 3.96 4.37
N SER A 52 -13.44 2.70 4.26
CA SER A 52 -13.23 1.82 5.43
C SER A 52 -11.74 1.69 5.78
N ALA A 53 -10.86 2.37 5.05
CA ALA A 53 -9.43 2.33 5.28
C ALA A 53 -9.07 3.29 6.41
N LYS A 54 -8.04 2.95 7.19
CA LYS A 54 -7.52 3.85 8.21
C LYS A 54 -6.90 5.08 7.51
N ALA A 55 -7.52 6.24 7.68
CA ALA A 55 -7.09 7.48 7.07
C ALA A 55 -6.12 8.26 7.99
N GLY A 56 -5.32 9.15 7.40
CA GLY A 56 -4.50 10.12 8.13
C GLY A 56 -3.30 9.54 8.90
N VAL A 57 -2.86 8.32 8.56
CA VAL A 57 -1.72 7.65 9.25
C VAL A 57 -0.38 8.25 8.81
N SER A 58 -0.22 8.53 7.51
CA SER A 58 0.92 9.29 7.00
C SER A 58 0.51 10.75 6.86
N GLN A 59 1.33 11.66 7.38
CA GLN A 59 1.08 13.10 7.37
C GLN A 59 2.30 13.83 6.80
N VAL A 60 2.05 14.97 6.15
CA VAL A 60 3.13 15.85 5.67
C VAL A 60 3.86 16.43 6.88
N LEU A 61 5.18 16.26 6.92
CA LEU A 61 6.01 16.75 8.02
C LEU A 61 5.89 18.26 8.18
N ASN A 62 5.69 18.72 9.42
CA ASN A 62 5.66 20.15 9.74
C ASN A 62 7.09 20.68 9.85
N ARG A 63 7.41 21.72 9.07
CA ARG A 63 8.75 22.30 8.94
C ARG A 63 8.83 23.80 9.31
N TYR A 64 7.87 24.33 10.08
CA TYR A 64 7.89 25.76 10.45
C TYR A 64 9.06 26.14 11.36
N THR A 65 9.39 25.28 12.33
CA THR A 65 10.56 25.44 13.21
C THR A 65 11.15 24.08 13.54
N PHE A 66 12.40 24.04 14.02
CA PHE A 66 13.02 22.81 14.52
C PHE A 66 12.17 22.15 15.62
N ALA A 67 11.68 22.96 16.57
CA ALA A 67 10.78 22.49 17.63
C ALA A 67 9.46 21.91 17.06
N SER A 68 8.90 22.53 16.03
CA SER A 68 7.69 22.03 15.36
C SER A 68 7.93 20.68 14.68
N THR A 69 9.07 20.51 14.00
CA THR A 69 9.48 19.25 13.37
C THR A 69 9.58 18.13 14.41
N LEU A 70 10.31 18.37 15.51
CA LEU A 70 10.51 17.39 16.57
C LEU A 70 9.22 17.08 17.33
N SER A 71 8.35 18.08 17.53
CA SER A 71 7.01 17.87 18.08
C SER A 71 6.17 16.95 17.19
N HIS A 72 6.14 17.21 15.87
CA HIS A 72 5.37 16.41 14.92
C HIS A 72 5.81 14.94 14.91
N LEU A 73 7.12 14.66 14.89
CA LEU A 73 7.65 13.28 14.86
C LEU A 73 7.28 12.45 16.10
N ARG A 74 6.89 13.08 17.21
CA ARG A 74 6.55 12.41 18.48
C ARG A 74 5.04 12.26 18.72
N ARG A 75 4.20 12.69 17.79
CA ARG A 75 2.73 12.62 17.92
C ARG A 75 2.22 11.17 17.88
N THR A 76 1.18 10.90 18.67
CA THR A 76 0.40 9.66 18.63
C THR A 76 -1.06 10.00 18.36
N ASN A 77 -1.72 9.27 17.47
CA ASN A 77 -3.14 9.46 17.18
C ASN A 77 -3.97 8.37 17.87
N THR A 78 -4.91 8.76 18.73
CA THR A 78 -5.92 7.84 19.27
C THR A 78 -7.02 7.66 18.22
N PRO A 79 -7.36 6.42 17.81
CA PRO A 79 -8.48 6.17 16.92
C PRO A 79 -9.77 6.37 17.70
N ILE A 80 -10.33 7.59 17.63
CA ILE A 80 -11.65 7.91 18.18
C ILE A 80 -12.58 8.04 16.98
N GLY A 81 -13.52 7.10 16.85
CA GLY A 81 -14.39 6.91 15.68
C GLY A 81 -14.52 5.46 15.28
#